data_AF-A0A8X6SH89-F1
#
_entry.id   AF-A0A8X6SH89-F1
#
_cell.length_a   1.000
_cell.length_b   1.000
_cell.length_c   1.000
_cell.angle_alpha   90.00
_cell.angle_beta   90.00
_cell.angle_gamma   90.00
#
_symmetry.space_group_name_H-M   'P 1'
#
loop_
_entity.id
_entity.type
_entity.pdbx_description
1 polymer ?
#
loop_
_entity_poly.entity_id
_entity_poly.type
_entity_poly.pdbx_seq_one_letter_code
_entity_poly.pdbx_strand_id
1 'polypeptide(L)'
;MRPVFRDLANPELLKKCLHGGTQNPNESVNNVIWSRVPKKTFVQLEVLSLGTYDAVSSFNMGNVSKLEILRKMCIEPGDYTVQAMECLDKQRLLRAKYYCLQKQRKLGRKKRLKRKKEDDELLKMLMI
;
A
#
# COMPACT_ATOMS: atom_id res chain seq x y z
N MET A 1 -16.31 -28.48 5.56
CA MET A 1 -15.89 -27.08 5.29
C MET A 1 -14.38 -27.05 5.12
N ARG A 2 -13.84 -26.49 4.02
CA ARG A 2 -12.37 -26.43 3.81
C ARG A 2 -11.74 -25.52 4.88
N PRO A 3 -10.50 -25.77 5.31
CA PRO A 3 -9.81 -24.96 6.33
C PRO A 3 -9.87 -23.45 6.04
N VAL A 4 -9.63 -23.07 4.80
CA VAL A 4 -9.72 -21.68 4.32
C VAL A 4 -11.07 -21.02 4.62
N PHE A 5 -12.19 -21.72 4.45
CA PHE A 5 -13.50 -21.13 4.74
C PHE A 5 -13.73 -20.96 6.24
N ARG A 6 -13.14 -21.82 7.07
CA ARG A 6 -13.18 -21.68 8.53
C ARG A 6 -12.34 -20.47 8.98
N ASP A 7 -11.16 -20.30 8.40
CA ASP A 7 -10.26 -19.19 8.72
C ASP A 7 -10.84 -17.84 8.26
N LEU A 8 -11.46 -17.81 7.08
CA LEU A 8 -12.14 -16.61 6.57
C LEU A 8 -13.42 -16.28 7.33
N ALA A 9 -14.07 -17.27 7.96
CA ALA A 9 -15.23 -17.07 8.83
C ALA A 9 -14.85 -16.70 10.27
N ASN A 10 -13.56 -16.52 10.58
CA ASN A 10 -13.12 -16.15 11.93
C ASN A 10 -13.71 -14.78 12.33
N PRO A 11 -14.47 -14.69 13.44
CA PRO A 11 -15.09 -13.44 13.89
C PRO A 11 -14.10 -12.29 14.08
N GLU A 12 -12.88 -12.56 14.55
CA GLU A 12 -11.84 -11.54 14.74
C GLU A 12 -11.32 -10.98 13.41
N LEU A 13 -11.29 -11.82 12.37
CA LEU A 13 -10.97 -11.36 11.02
C LEU A 13 -12.10 -10.51 10.46
N LEU A 14 -13.35 -10.97 10.61
CA LEU A 14 -14.54 -10.28 10.12
C LEU A 14 -14.77 -8.93 10.82
N LYS A 15 -14.44 -8.82 12.11
CA LYS A 15 -14.51 -7.57 12.89
C LYS A 15 -13.65 -6.46 12.27
N LYS A 16 -12.52 -6.79 11.65
CA LYS A 16 -11.67 -5.83 10.93
C LYS A 16 -12.34 -5.30 9.66
N CYS A 17 -13.25 -6.07 9.05
CA CYS A 17 -13.98 -5.69 7.84
C CYS A 17 -15.18 -4.76 8.12
N LEU A 18 -15.67 -4.68 9.36
CA LEU A 18 -16.85 -3.88 9.73
C LEU A 18 -16.68 -2.38 9.44
N HIS A 19 -15.45 -1.87 9.46
CA HIS A 19 -15.15 -0.45 9.23
C HIS A 19 -15.25 -0.04 7.75
N GLY A 20 -15.55 -0.97 6.82
CA GLY A 20 -15.61 -0.68 5.39
C GLY A 20 -14.28 -0.23 4.78
N GLY A 21 -13.17 -0.46 5.48
CA GLY A 21 -11.83 -0.12 5.03
C GLY A 21 -11.42 -0.96 3.82
N THR A 22 -10.71 -0.35 2.87
CA THR A 22 -10.18 -1.08 1.72
C THR A 22 -8.96 -1.92 2.12
N GLN A 23 -8.70 -3.03 1.43
CA GLN A 23 -7.47 -3.83 1.61
C GLN A 23 -6.18 -3.13 1.11
N ASN A 24 -6.31 -1.93 0.53
CA ASN A 24 -5.22 -1.18 -0.09
C ASN A 24 -3.97 -0.98 0.82
N PRO A 25 -4.08 -0.72 2.14
CA PRO A 25 -2.90 -0.66 3.00
C PRO A 25 -2.15 -2.00 3.10
N ASN A 26 -2.88 -3.11 3.28
CA ASN A 26 -2.28 -4.45 3.37
C ASN A 26 -1.64 -4.86 2.04
N GLU A 27 -2.31 -4.60 0.91
CA GLU A 27 -1.76 -4.82 -0.42
C GLU A 27 -0.50 -3.97 -0.67
N SER A 28 -0.51 -2.72 -0.20
CA SER A 28 0.63 -1.81 -0.34
C SER A 28 1.84 -2.27 0.47
N VAL A 29 1.66 -2.70 1.72
CA VAL A 29 2.72 -3.28 2.55
C VAL A 29 3.31 -4.52 1.89
N ASN A 30 2.45 -5.43 1.42
CA ASN A 30 2.88 -6.64 0.74
C ASN A 30 3.73 -6.34 -0.51
N ASN A 31 3.34 -5.33 -1.28
CA ASN A 31 4.12 -4.89 -2.44
C ASN A 31 5.52 -4.38 -2.02
N VAL A 32 5.64 -3.66 -0.90
CA VAL A 32 6.94 -3.26 -0.37
C VAL A 32 7.75 -4.50 0.03
N ILE A 33 7.18 -5.44 0.77
CA ILE A 33 7.86 -6.69 1.15
C ILE A 33 8.40 -7.41 -0.09
N TRP A 34 7.59 -7.62 -1.12
CA TRP A 34 8.00 -8.33 -2.33
C TRP A 34 9.01 -7.58 -3.19
N SER A 35 9.11 -6.26 -3.04
CA SER A 35 10.18 -5.48 -3.67
C SER A 35 11.54 -5.64 -3.00
N ARG A 36 11.58 -6.07 -1.73
CA ARG A 36 12.81 -6.37 -0.98
C ARG A 36 13.16 -7.86 -1.07
N VAL A 37 12.16 -8.71 -0.88
CA VAL A 37 12.28 -10.17 -0.90
C VAL A 37 11.31 -10.73 -1.95
N PRO A 38 11.75 -10.86 -3.21
CA PRO A 38 10.89 -11.34 -4.29
C PRO A 38 10.40 -12.76 -4.02
N LYS A 39 9.10 -13.01 -4.25
CA LYS A 39 8.48 -14.34 -4.04
C LYS A 39 9.12 -15.48 -4.84
N LYS A 40 9.74 -15.14 -5.97
CA LYS A 40 10.35 -16.10 -6.90
C LYS A 40 11.76 -16.50 -6.49
N THR A 41 12.33 -15.82 -5.49
CA THR A 41 13.68 -16.05 -5.03
C THR A 41 13.63 -16.79 -3.71
N PHE A 42 14.26 -17.96 -3.66
CA PHE A 42 14.46 -18.68 -2.41
C PHE A 42 15.53 -17.96 -1.59
N VAL A 43 15.25 -17.71 -0.31
CA VAL A 43 16.16 -17.08 0.64
C VAL A 43 16.08 -17.83 1.98
N GLN A 44 17.15 -17.74 2.78
CA GLN A 44 17.14 -18.25 4.15
C GLN A 44 16.16 -17.45 5.03
N LEU A 45 15.75 -18.05 6.16
CA LEU A 45 14.77 -17.47 7.07
C LEU A 45 15.23 -16.10 7.60
N GLU A 46 16.51 -15.96 7.91
CA GLU A 46 17.12 -14.74 8.42
C GLU A 46 16.99 -13.58 7.42
N VAL A 47 17.23 -13.85 6.14
CA VAL A 47 17.10 -12.85 5.06
C VAL A 47 15.63 -12.48 4.86
N LEU A 48 14.73 -13.47 4.89
CA LEU A 48 13.29 -13.23 4.79
C LEU A 48 12.80 -12.34 5.94
N SER A 49 13.21 -12.65 7.18
CA SER A 49 12.87 -11.86 8.37
C SER A 49 13.41 -10.44 8.26
N LEU A 50 14.70 -10.28 7.93
CA LEU A 50 15.32 -8.96 7.80
C LEU A 50 14.64 -8.11 6.73
N GLY A 51 14.40 -8.67 5.54
CA GLY A 51 13.74 -7.95 4.45
C GLY A 51 12.29 -7.59 4.78
N THR A 52 11.59 -8.43 5.55
CA THR A 52 10.25 -8.14 6.04
C THR A 52 10.26 -7.01 7.07
N TYR A 53 11.18 -7.03 8.04
CA TYR A 53 11.31 -5.96 9.02
C TYR A 53 11.69 -4.62 8.38
N ASP A 54 12.64 -4.59 7.44
CA ASP A 54 12.98 -3.38 6.68
C ASP A 54 11.77 -2.84 5.91
N ALA A 55 11.03 -3.71 5.23
CA ALA A 55 9.86 -3.33 4.45
C ALA A 55 8.77 -2.69 5.33
N VAL A 56 8.47 -3.32 6.47
CA VAL A 56 7.48 -2.82 7.43
C VAL A 56 7.92 -1.49 8.05
N SER A 57 9.19 -1.39 8.46
CA SER A 57 9.76 -0.15 9.01
C SER A 57 9.70 0.99 7.98
N SER A 58 10.13 0.71 6.74
CA SER A 58 10.10 1.67 5.63
C SER A 58 8.68 2.10 5.28
N PHE A 59 7.69 1.21 5.39
CA PHE A 59 6.30 1.54 5.10
C PHE A 59 5.73 2.48 6.17
N ASN A 60 5.87 2.12 7.45
CA ASN A 60 5.26 2.82 8.57
C ASN A 60 5.99 4.11 8.93
N MET A 61 7.31 4.06 9.02
CA MET A 61 8.15 5.17 9.51
C MET A 61 8.93 5.88 8.40
N GLY A 62 9.05 5.26 7.22
CA GLY A 62 9.89 5.77 6.14
C GLY A 62 11.32 5.22 6.18
N ASN A 63 12.10 5.58 5.17
CA ASN A 63 13.52 5.25 5.06
C ASN A 63 14.36 5.90 6.17
N VAL A 64 13.90 7.01 6.77
CA VAL A 64 14.56 7.59 7.94
C VAL A 64 14.69 6.60 9.10
N SER A 65 13.82 5.58 9.20
CA SER A 65 13.96 4.51 10.21
C SER A 65 15.29 3.74 10.10
N LYS A 66 15.90 3.68 8.90
CA LYS A 66 17.21 3.05 8.70
C LYS A 66 18.31 3.79 9.44
N LEU A 67 18.17 5.10 9.67
CA LEU A 67 19.15 5.88 10.43
C LEU A 67 19.23 5.40 11.88
N GLU A 68 18.09 5.08 12.47
CA GLU A 68 18.06 4.54 13.84
C GLU A 68 18.57 3.10 13.91
N ILE A 69 18.30 2.30 12.87
CA ILE A 69 18.87 0.94 12.75
C ILE A 69 20.41 1.02 12.71
N LEU A 70 20.97 1.93 11.90
CA LEU A 70 22.42 2.14 11.84
C LEU A 70 22.99 2.54 13.21
N ARG A 71 22.37 3.50 13.90
CA ARG A 71 22.80 3.90 15.26
C ARG A 71 22.76 2.73 16.25
N LYS A 72 21.73 1.88 16.19
CA LYS A 72 21.63 0.67 17.04
C LYS A 72 22.70 -0.37 16.74
N MET A 73 23.24 -0.36 15.52
CA MET A 73 24.40 -1.17 15.14
C MET A 73 25.74 -0.45 15.39
N CYS A 74 25.73 0.64 16.17
CA CYS A 74 26.90 1.48 16.46
C CYS A 74 27.53 2.11 15.21
N ILE A 75 26.74 2.36 14.17
CA ILE A 75 27.15 3.06 12.96
C ILE A 75 26.48 4.42 12.95
N GLU A 76 27.27 5.49 13.06
CA GLU A 76 26.74 6.85 13.00
C GLU A 76 26.48 7.24 11.54
N PRO A 77 25.23 7.58 11.15
CA PRO A 77 24.92 7.98 9.79
C PRO A 77 25.54 9.34 9.47
N GLY A 78 26.36 9.43 8.42
CA GLY A 78 26.86 10.71 7.93
C GLY A 78 25.77 11.57 7.28
N ASP A 79 26.02 12.87 7.15
CA ASP A 79 25.05 13.87 6.66
C ASP A 79 24.43 13.50 5.31
N TYR A 80 25.24 13.02 4.36
CA TYR A 80 24.74 12.56 3.06
C TYR A 80 23.78 11.38 3.16
N THR A 81 23.98 10.50 4.13
CA THR A 81 23.07 9.36 4.37
C THR A 81 21.75 9.85 4.92
N VAL A 82 21.79 10.76 5.91
CA VAL A 82 20.59 11.39 6.49
C VAL A 82 19.79 12.08 5.39
N GLN A 83 20.45 12.95 4.62
CA GLN A 83 19.82 13.68 3.52
C GLN A 83 19.24 12.75 2.45
N ALA A 84 19.94 11.67 2.10
CA ALA A 84 19.45 10.70 1.13
C ALA A 84 18.18 10.00 1.62
N MET A 85 18.14 9.56 2.88
CA MET A 85 16.95 8.89 3.44
C MET A 85 15.74 9.82 3.48
N GLU A 86 15.92 11.08 3.89
CA GLU A 86 14.87 12.09 3.87
C GLU A 86 14.38 12.37 2.44
N CYS A 87 15.30 12.46 1.47
CA CYS A 87 14.96 12.69 0.07
C CYS A 87 14.10 11.55 -0.49
N LEU A 88 14.48 10.30 -0.21
CA LEU A 88 13.72 9.12 -0.60
C LEU A 88 12.31 9.14 0.01
N ASP A 89 12.16 9.56 1.27
CA ASP A 89 10.86 9.69 1.90
C ASP A 89 10.01 10.80 1.33
N LYS A 90 10.60 11.97 1.04
CA LYS A 90 9.92 13.07 0.33
C LYS A 90 9.41 12.58 -1.04
N GLN A 91 10.24 11.88 -1.81
CA GLN A 91 9.84 11.31 -3.09
C GLN A 91 8.72 10.26 -2.96
N ARG A 92 8.79 9.39 -1.95
CA ARG A 92 7.76 8.39 -1.64
C ARG A 92 6.41 9.06 -1.41
N LEU A 93 6.37 10.11 -0.58
CA LEU A 93 5.15 10.86 -0.26
C LEU A 93 4.61 11.62 -1.49
N LEU A 94 5.47 12.22 -2.30
CA LEU A 94 5.06 12.89 -3.54
C LEU A 94 4.42 11.91 -4.53
N ARG A 95 5.02 10.73 -4.73
CA ARG A 95 4.44 9.67 -5.57
C ARG A 95 3.08 9.21 -5.03
N ALA A 96 2.97 9.00 -3.71
CA ALA A 96 1.70 8.62 -3.09
C ALA A 96 0.59 9.65 -3.34
N LYS A 97 0.89 10.95 -3.14
CA LYS A 97 -0.04 12.05 -3.44
C LYS A 97 -0.45 12.05 -4.91
N TYR A 98 0.50 11.89 -5.82
CA TYR A 98 0.25 11.82 -7.26
C TYR A 98 -0.70 10.66 -7.62
N TYR A 99 -0.45 9.45 -7.13
CA TYR A 99 -1.32 8.30 -7.42
C TYR A 99 -2.71 8.45 -6.84
N CYS A 100 -2.83 9.02 -5.64
CA CYS A 100 -4.13 9.32 -5.03
C CYS A 100 -4.94 10.29 -5.91
N LEU A 101 -4.31 11.38 -6.37
CA LEU A 101 -4.94 12.34 -7.27
C LEU A 101 -5.37 11.70 -8.59
N GLN A 102 -4.52 10.86 -9.19
CA GLN A 102 -4.86 10.14 -10.43
C GLN A 102 -6.06 9.20 -10.23
N LYS A 103 -6.12 8.50 -9.09
CA LYS A 103 -7.25 7.64 -8.74
C LYS A 103 -8.54 8.44 -8.62
N GLN A 104 -8.52 9.58 -7.93
CA GLN A 104 -9.67 10.48 -7.79
C GLN A 104 -10.14 11.01 -9.16
N ARG A 105 -9.22 11.44 -10.02
CA ARG A 105 -9.55 11.89 -11.39
C ARG A 105 -10.23 10.80 -12.21
N LYS A 106 -9.71 9.56 -12.16
CA LYS A 106 -10.31 8.41 -12.84
C LYS A 106 -11.72 8.12 -12.33
N LEU A 107 -11.93 8.16 -11.01
CA LEU A 107 -13.26 7.96 -10.40
C LEU A 107 -14.25 9.05 -10.82
N GLY A 108 -13.83 10.32 -10.83
CA GLY A 108 -14.65 11.44 -11.29
C GLY A 108 -15.08 11.28 -12.76
N ARG A 109 -14.15 10.87 -13.63
CA ARG A 109 -14.47 10.57 -15.04
C ARG A 109 -15.49 9.43 -15.16
N LYS A 110 -15.31 8.32 -14.42
CA LYS A 110 -16.27 7.20 -14.42
C LYS A 110 -17.67 7.63 -13.97
N LYS A 111 -17.79 8.43 -12.90
CA LYS A 111 -19.08 8.96 -12.43
C LYS A 111 -19.77 9.82 -13.49
N ARG A 112 -19.01 10.69 -14.18
CA ARG A 112 -19.57 11.53 -15.27
C ARG A 112 -20.08 10.69 -16.44
N LEU A 113 -19.34 9.64 -16.83
CA LEU A 113 -19.81 8.73 -17.88
C LEU A 113 -21.07 7.97 -17.47
N LYS A 114 -21.17 7.54 -16.20
CA LYS A 114 -22.36 6.84 -15.69
C LYS A 114 -23.61 7.74 -15.77
N ARG A 115 -23.51 8.99 -15.28
CA ARG A 115 -24.60 9.96 -15.36
C ARG A 115 -25.04 10.22 -16.80
N LYS A 116 -24.09 10.43 -17.71
CA LYS A 116 -24.43 10.64 -19.13
C LYS A 116 -25.20 9.45 -19.72
N LYS A 117 -24.82 8.21 -19.38
CA LYS A 117 -25.56 7.02 -19.82
C LYS A 117 -26.96 6.95 -19.23
N GLU A 118 -27.11 7.27 -17.94
CA GLU A 118 -28.40 7.31 -17.25
C GLU A 118 -29.32 8.38 -17.88
N ASP A 119 -28.77 9.57 -18.16
CA ASP A 119 -29.48 10.66 -18.83
C ASP A 119 -29.89 10.26 -20.26
N ASP A 120 -28.99 9.63 -21.03
CA ASP A 120 -29.26 9.14 -22.39
C ASP A 120 -30.33 8.03 -22.40
N GLU A 121 -30.39 7.16 -21.38
CA GLU A 121 -31.43 6.13 -21.22
C GLU A 121 -32.78 6.74 -20.83
N LEU A 122 -32.80 7.71 -19.91
CA LEU A 122 -34.00 8.47 -19.55
C LEU A 122 -34.59 9.21 -20.75
N LEU A 123 -33.74 9.86 -21.55
CA LEU A 123 -34.17 10.55 -22.76
C LEU A 123 -34.83 9.59 -23.76
N LYS A 124 -34.28 8.38 -23.92
CA LYS A 124 -34.88 7.35 -24.78
C LYS A 124 -36.24 6.87 -24.26
N MET A 125 -36.41 6.72 -22.95
CA MET A 125 -37.68 6.31 -22.36
C MET A 125 -38.77 7.38 -22.50
N LEU A 126 -38.39 8.67 -22.52
CA LEU A 126 -39.32 9.79 -22.67
C LEU A 126 -39.71 10.11 -24.12
N MET A 127 -38.99 9.53 -25.10
CA MET A 127 -39.23 9.74 -26.54
C MET A 127 -39.96 8.57 -27.23
N ILE A 128 -40.51 7.64 -26.44
CA ILE A 128 -41.46 6.58 -26.86
C ILE A 128 -42.83 6.96 -26.29
#